data_AF-A0A6L8M4R9-F1
#
_entry.id   AF-A0A6L8M4R9-F1
#
_cell.length_a   1.000
_cell.length_b   1.000
_cell.length_c   1.000
_cell.angle_alpha   90.00
_cell.angle_beta   90.00
_cell.angle_gamma   90.00
#
_symmetry.space_group_name_H-M   'P 1'
#
loop_
_entity.id
_entity.type
_entity.pdbx_description
1 polymer ?
#
loop_
_entity_poly.entity_id
_entity_poly.type
_entity_poly.pdbx_seq_one_letter_code
_entity_poly.pdbx_strand_id
1 'polypeptide(L)'
;MEISFNYNNQSYVNFDPSSELFESLDIPAEDKARIVLEAQQQAVVDKRNAAYQKEVYPMLLDLQFERDAQKEQACREKVEQINTRYPLPKEL
;
A
#
# COMPACT_ATOMS: atom_id res chain seq x y z
N MET A 1 -9.83 9.27 -3.21
CA MET A 1 -9.49 8.18 -2.26
C MET A 1 -10.01 8.64 -0.93
N GLU A 2 -10.84 7.84 -0.28
CA GLU A 2 -11.28 8.15 1.08
C GLU A 2 -10.25 7.59 2.08
N ILE A 3 -10.00 8.34 3.15
CA ILE A 3 -9.07 7.96 4.20
C ILE A 3 -9.78 7.90 5.54
N SER A 4 -9.36 6.96 6.37
CA SER A 4 -9.76 6.90 7.78
C SER A 4 -8.50 6.90 8.62
N PHE A 5 -8.43 7.77 9.63
CA PHE A 5 -7.23 7.96 10.44
C PHE A 5 -7.60 8.35 11.87
N ASN A 6 -6.65 8.15 12.80
CA ASN A 6 -6.78 8.60 14.17
C ASN A 6 -5.81 9.76 14.41
N TYR A 7 -6.30 10.82 15.05
CA TYR A 7 -5.47 11.96 15.44
C TYR A 7 -5.92 12.48 16.80
N ASN A 8 -4.99 12.65 17.74
CA ASN A 8 -5.29 13.13 19.11
C ASN A 8 -6.49 12.44 19.79
N ASN A 9 -6.49 11.10 19.80
CA ASN A 9 -7.57 10.26 20.34
C ASN A 9 -8.96 10.45 19.69
N GLN A 10 -9.02 11.13 18.53
CA GLN A 10 -10.22 11.25 17.72
C GLN A 10 -10.07 10.40 16.46
N SER A 11 -11.17 9.76 16.06
CA SER A 11 -11.24 8.93 14.85
C SER A 11 -11.97 9.68 13.75
N TYR A 12 -11.34 9.74 12.58
CA TYR A 12 -11.86 10.34 11.37
C TYR A 12 -12.10 9.23 10.35
N VAL A 13 -13.31 9.15 9.80
CA VAL A 13 -13.72 8.03 8.94
C VAL A 13 -14.25 8.55 7.62
N ASN A 14 -13.81 7.94 6.52
CA ASN A 14 -14.23 8.24 5.15
C ASN A 14 -14.08 9.72 4.76
N PHE A 15 -12.95 10.33 5.12
CA PHE A 15 -12.63 11.69 4.71
C PHE A 15 -12.04 11.71 3.30
N ASP A 16 -12.45 12.69 2.49
CA ASP A 16 -11.75 13.03 1.25
C ASP A 16 -10.62 14.03 1.57
N PRO A 17 -9.34 13.66 1.36
CA PRO A 17 -8.20 14.53 1.59
C PRO A 17 -8.20 15.84 0.78
N SER A 18 -9.01 15.93 -0.28
CA SER A 18 -9.14 17.13 -1.11
C SER A 18 -10.34 18.00 -0.76
N SER A 19 -11.14 17.59 0.23
CA SER A 19 -12.34 18.31 0.64
C SER A 19 -12.01 19.51 1.53
N GLU A 20 -12.84 20.56 1.44
CA GLU A 20 -12.80 21.70 2.35
C GLU A 20 -12.97 21.26 3.82
N LEU A 21 -13.71 20.17 4.06
CA LEU A 21 -13.89 19.61 5.39
C LEU A 21 -12.57 19.11 5.99
N PHE A 22 -11.78 18.36 5.22
CA PHE A 22 -10.45 17.90 5.67
C PHE A 22 -9.50 19.09 5.90
N GLU A 23 -9.53 20.09 5.01
CA GLU A 23 -8.74 21.31 5.15
C GLU A 23 -9.14 22.14 6.37
N SER A 24 -10.41 22.11 6.77
CA SER A 24 -10.91 22.83 7.96
C SER A 24 -10.57 22.16 9.30
N LEU A 25 -10.08 20.90 9.29
CA LEU A 25 -9.72 20.21 10.53
C LEU A 25 -8.59 20.96 11.24
N ASP A 26 -8.69 21.03 12.57
CA ASP A 26 -7.66 21.59 13.46
C ASP A 26 -6.48 20.62 13.63
N ILE A 27 -5.84 20.31 12.49
CA ILE A 27 -4.69 19.43 12.35
C ILE A 27 -3.62 20.23 11.61
N PRO A 28 -2.36 20.27 12.11
CA PRO A 28 -1.25 20.92 11.43
C PRO A 28 -1.09 20.43 9.98
N ALA A 29 -0.70 21.33 9.08
CA ALA A 29 -0.53 21.00 7.66
C ALA A 29 0.46 19.84 7.42
N GLU A 30 1.53 19.77 8.21
CA GLU A 30 2.51 18.68 8.15
C GLU A 30 1.89 17.34 8.56
N ASP A 31 1.08 17.31 9.62
CA ASP A 31 0.37 16.11 10.05
C ASP A 31 -0.67 15.67 9.01
N LYS A 32 -1.40 16.62 8.40
CA LYS A 32 -2.32 16.32 7.28
C LYS A 32 -1.58 15.68 6.12
N ALA A 33 -0.44 16.24 5.71
CA ALA A 33 0.36 15.70 4.63
C ALA A 33 0.87 14.29 4.95
N ARG A 34 1.34 14.06 6.18
CA ARG A 34 1.76 12.74 6.66
C ARG A 34 0.62 11.72 6.67
N ILE A 35 -0.55 12.08 7.21
CA ILE A 35 -1.76 11.24 7.22
C ILE A 35 -2.15 10.82 5.80
N VAL A 36 -2.13 11.76 4.85
CA VAL A 36 -2.47 11.47 3.46
C VAL A 36 -1.42 10.55 2.81
N LEU A 37 -0.14 10.81 3.06
CA LEU A 37 0.95 9.96 2.56
C LEU A 37 0.85 8.53 3.11
N GLU A 38 0.66 8.36 4.42
CA GLU A 38 0.49 7.07 5.08
C GLU A 38 -0.70 6.30 4.48
N ALA A 39 -1.84 6.98 4.25
CA ALA A 39 -3.01 6.36 3.64
C ALA A 39 -2.75 5.93 2.18
N GLN A 40 -2.03 6.74 1.40
CA GLN A 40 -1.62 6.38 0.04
C GLN A 40 -0.67 5.18 0.02
N GLN A 41 0.30 5.15 0.94
CA GLN A 41 1.22 4.01 1.10
C GLN A 41 0.45 2.74 1.44
N GLN A 42 -0.47 2.79 2.41
CA GLN A 42 -1.28 1.64 2.79
C GLN A 42 -2.12 1.13 1.61
N ALA A 43 -2.77 2.01 0.86
CA ALA A 43 -3.55 1.63 -0.31
C ALA A 43 -2.71 0.94 -1.40
N VAL A 44 -1.45 1.34 -1.57
CA VAL A 44 -0.51 0.67 -2.48
C VAL A 44 -0.09 -0.69 -1.93
N VAL A 45 0.22 -0.78 -0.64
CA VAL A 45 0.58 -2.03 0.04
C VAL A 45 -0.55 -3.05 -0.06
N ASP A 46 -1.80 -2.64 0.13
CA ASP A 46 -2.96 -3.53 0.01
C ASP A 46 -3.10 -4.10 -1.41
N LYS A 47 -2.91 -3.26 -2.44
CA LYS A 47 -2.90 -3.70 -3.85
C LYS A 47 -1.75 -4.67 -4.14
N ARG A 48 -0.56 -4.41 -3.59
CA ARG A 48 0.58 -5.33 -3.70
C ARG A 48 0.27 -6.67 -3.02
N ASN A 49 -0.25 -6.66 -1.80
CA ASN A 49 -0.58 -7.86 -1.04
C ASN A 49 -1.61 -8.73 -1.77
N ALA A 50 -2.69 -8.12 -2.29
CA ALA A 50 -3.68 -8.84 -3.09
C ALA A 50 -3.06 -9.48 -4.34
N ALA A 51 -2.14 -8.76 -5.01
CA ALA A 51 -1.42 -9.29 -6.15
C ALA A 51 -0.44 -10.41 -5.78
N TYR A 52 0.30 -10.28 -4.68
CA TYR A 52 1.20 -11.33 -4.20
C TYR A 52 0.45 -12.62 -3.88
N GLN A 53 -0.68 -12.51 -3.19
CA GLN A 53 -1.53 -13.66 -2.88
C GLN A 53 -2.04 -14.36 -4.14
N LYS A 54 -2.36 -13.61 -5.19
CA LYS A 54 -2.91 -14.17 -6.43
C LYS A 54 -1.84 -14.69 -7.40
N GLU A 55 -0.71 -13.99 -7.50
CA GLU A 55 0.27 -14.19 -8.58
C GLU A 55 1.57 -14.82 -8.11
N VAL A 56 2.01 -14.58 -6.86
CA VAL A 56 3.31 -15.05 -6.34
C VAL A 56 3.16 -16.24 -5.40
N TYR A 57 2.16 -16.22 -4.54
CA TYR A 57 1.94 -17.30 -3.55
C TYR A 57 1.78 -18.69 -4.19
N PRO A 58 1.04 -18.86 -5.31
CA PRO A 58 0.99 -20.15 -6.01
C PRO A 58 2.37 -20.63 -6.47
N MET A 59 3.20 -19.73 -7.01
CA MET A 59 4.55 -20.05 -7.48
C MET A 59 5.48 -20.43 -6.31
N LEU A 60 5.33 -19.77 -5.16
CA LEU A 60 6.06 -20.11 -3.94
C LEU A 60 5.64 -21.46 -3.37
N LEU A 61 4.35 -21.82 -3.48
CA LEU A 61 3.87 -23.13 -3.07
C LEU A 61 4.50 -24.23 -3.92
N ASP A 62 4.56 -24.04 -5.24
CA ASP A 62 5.19 -24.99 -6.16
C ASP A 62 6.68 -25.24 -5.83
N LEU A 63 7.39 -24.18 -5.41
CA LEU A 63 8.79 -24.24 -4.99
C LEU A 63 9.04 -25.01 -3.69
N GLN A 64 8.03 -25.20 -2.83
CA GLN A 64 8.19 -25.97 -1.59
C GLN A 64 8.38 -27.46 -1.86
N PHE A 65 7.84 -27.95 -2.98
CA PHE A 65 7.92 -29.36 -3.37
C PHE A 65 9.12 -29.65 -4.27
N GLU A 66 9.54 -28.68 -5.07
CA GLU A 66 10.67 -28.82 -5.99
C GLU A 66 11.45 -27.51 -6.05
N ARG A 67 12.63 -27.50 -5.43
CA ARG A 67 13.52 -26.34 -5.46
C ARG A 67 14.21 -26.25 -6.83
N ASP A 68 13.80 -25.27 -7.61
CA ASP A 68 14.34 -24.97 -8.94
C ASP A 68 14.71 -23.49 -9.00
N ALA A 69 15.97 -23.22 -9.32
CA ALA A 69 16.51 -21.87 -9.45
C ALA A 69 15.79 -21.03 -10.52
N GLN A 70 15.29 -21.64 -11.60
CA GLN A 70 14.52 -20.95 -12.62
C GLN A 70 13.16 -20.51 -12.09
N LYS A 71 12.48 -21.37 -11.32
CA LYS A 71 11.20 -21.05 -10.68
C LYS A 71 11.38 -19.96 -9.60
N GLU A 72 12.46 -20.01 -8.83
CA GLU A 72 12.80 -18.94 -7.86
C GLU A 72 13.05 -17.60 -8.56
N GLN A 73 13.75 -17.61 -9.70
CA GLN A 73 13.98 -16.41 -10.49
C GLN A 73 12.67 -15.84 -11.04
N ALA A 74 11.79 -16.69 -11.55
CA ALA A 74 10.46 -16.28 -12.01
C ALA A 74 9.62 -15.64 -10.88
N CYS A 75 9.71 -16.15 -9.64
CA CYS A 75 9.07 -15.52 -8.48
C CYS A 75 9.61 -14.11 -8.22
N ARG A 76 10.94 -13.92 -8.25
CA ARG A 76 11.56 -12.61 -8.03
C ARG A 76 11.14 -11.59 -9.10
N GLU A 77 11.13 -12.02 -10.37
CA GLU A 77 10.68 -11.19 -11.48
C GLU A 77 9.20 -10.83 -11.35
N LYS A 78 8.35 -11.76 -10.88
CA LYS A 78 6.94 -11.46 -10.62
C LYS A 78 6.77 -10.43 -9.51
N VAL A 79 7.54 -10.53 -8.43
CA VAL A 79 7.54 -9.54 -7.35
C VAL A 79 7.95 -8.16 -7.87
N GLU A 80 9.01 -8.09 -8.68
CA GLU A 80 9.45 -6.83 -9.30
C GLU A 80 8.36 -6.22 -10.19
N GLN A 81 7.73 -7.03 -11.05
CA GLN A 81 6.61 -6.58 -11.89
C GLN A 81 5.46 -6.01 -11.06
N ILE A 82 5.10 -6.64 -9.93
CA ILE A 82 4.04 -6.16 -9.04
C ILE A 82 4.45 -4.84 -8.38
N ASN A 83 5.72 -4.72 -7.95
CA ASN A 83 6.24 -3.49 -7.36
C ASN A 83 6.25 -2.32 -8.36
N THR A 84 6.59 -2.58 -9.63
CA THR A 84 6.53 -1.59 -10.71
C THR A 84 5.08 -1.20 -11.02
N ARG A 85 4.14 -2.16 -11.01
CA ARG A 85 2.70 -1.90 -11.26
C ARG A 85 2.07 -1.05 -10.16
N TYR A 86 2.52 -1.21 -8.92
CA TYR A 86 2.02 -0.47 -7.75
C TYR A 86 3.18 0.23 -7.05
N PRO A 87 3.69 1.35 -7.57
CA PRO A 87 4.82 2.06 -6.98
C PRO A 87 4.42 2.66 -5.63
N LEU A 88 5.31 2.57 -4.63
CA LEU A 88 5.11 3.29 -3.38
C LEU A 88 5.18 4.80 -3.66
N PRO A 89 4.32 5.61 -3.03
CA PRO A 89 4.42 7.06 -3.13
C PRO A 89 5.77 7.52 -2.54
N LYS A 90 6.37 8.54 -3.16
CA LYS A 90 7.64 9.10 -2.69
C LYS A 90 7.42 9.81 -1.36
N GLU A 91 8.40 9.70 -0.47
CA GLU A 91 8.42 10.47 0.78
C GLU A 91 8.34 11.97 0.47
N LEU A 92 7.70 12.72 1.39
CA LEU A 92 7.54 14.17 1.34
C LEU A 92 8.88 14.89 1.53
#